data_AF-A0AAE4MXP4-F1
#
_entry.id   AF-A0AAE4MXP4-F1
#
_cell.length_a   1.000
_cell.length_b   1.000
_cell.length_c   1.000
_cell.angle_alpha   90.00
_cell.angle_beta   90.00
_cell.angle_gamma   90.00
#
_symmetry.space_group_name_H-M   'P 1'
#
loop_
_entity.id
_entity.type
_entity.pdbx_description
1 polymer ?
#
loop_
_entity_poly.entity_id
_entity_poly.type
_entity_poly.pdbx_seq_one_letter_code
_entity_poly.pdbx_strand_id
1 'polypeptide(L)'
;KQLAGQYGFSVFSYTIDGQGDDAFPEALPAPPDVMQTFFPNIPVATPTTFLVNVNTLAAYPILQGATDAQGFMARVDTVFQMMH
;
A
#
# COMPACT_ATOMS: atom_id res chain seq x y z
N LYS A 1 2.32 9.77 0.55
CA LYS A 1 1.30 10.81 0.22
C LYS A 1 1.77 11.74 -0.91
N GLN A 2 2.93 12.40 -0.79
CA GLN A 2 3.41 13.36 -1.80
C GLN A 2 3.51 12.78 -3.22
N LEU A 3 4.17 11.62 -3.38
CA LEU A 3 4.29 10.96 -4.69
C LEU A 3 2.94 10.64 -5.32
N ALA A 4 1.98 10.18 -4.51
CA ALA A 4 0.65 9.88 -5.02
C ALA A 4 -0.02 11.11 -5.63
N GLY A 5 0.11 12.28 -4.99
CA GLY A 5 -0.38 13.54 -5.54
C GLY A 5 0.34 13.95 -6.83
N GLN A 6 1.64 13.71 -6.94
CA GLN A 6 2.44 14.02 -8.13
C GLN A 6 2.08 13.13 -9.34
N TYR A 7 1.81 11.85 -9.10
CA TYR A 7 1.58 10.85 -10.15
C TYR A 7 0.10 10.50 -10.35
N GLY A 8 -0.81 11.13 -9.60
CA GLY A 8 -2.25 10.91 -9.73
C GLY A 8 -2.76 9.60 -9.12
N PHE A 9 -2.01 8.97 -8.21
CA PHE A 9 -2.48 7.79 -7.49
C PHE A 9 -3.51 8.18 -6.43
N SER A 10 -4.61 7.42 -6.38
CA SER A 10 -5.51 7.44 -5.22
C SER A 10 -4.86 6.66 -4.07
N VAL A 11 -4.97 7.18 -2.85
CA VAL A 11 -4.43 6.53 -1.65
C VAL A 11 -5.57 6.23 -0.68
N PHE A 12 -5.64 4.98 -0.25
CA PHE A 12 -6.51 4.53 0.83
C PHE A 12 -5.65 4.00 1.96
N SER A 13 -5.70 4.64 3.12
CA SER A 13 -4.90 4.29 4.29
C SER A 13 -5.70 3.48 5.30
N TYR A 14 -5.16 2.33 5.71
CA TYR A 14 -5.69 1.51 6.80
C TYR A 14 -4.73 1.48 7.99
N THR A 15 -5.28 1.33 9.19
CA THR A 15 -4.55 1.11 10.44
C THR A 15 -4.97 -0.22 11.07
N ILE A 16 -4.01 -0.94 11.66
CA ILE A 16 -4.24 -2.23 12.33
C ILE A 16 -4.58 -2.02 13.82
N ASP A 17 -4.00 -1.00 14.44
CA ASP A 17 -4.17 -0.68 15.87
C ASP A 17 -5.20 0.44 16.12
N GLY A 18 -5.81 0.97 15.06
CA GLY A 18 -6.80 2.05 15.14
C GLY A 18 -6.18 3.44 15.24
N GLN A 19 -4.84 3.56 15.15
CA GLN A 19 -4.14 4.84 15.23
C GLN A 19 -3.56 5.20 13.86
N GLY A 20 -3.96 6.36 13.33
CA GLY A 20 -3.31 6.97 12.18
C GLY A 20 -1.98 7.62 12.57
N ASP A 21 -1.13 7.89 11.59
CA ASP A 21 0.12 8.64 11.79
C ASP A 21 0.00 10.09 11.28
N ASP A 22 1.06 10.89 11.42
CA ASP A 22 1.08 12.29 10.96
C ASP A 22 0.78 12.46 9.46
N ALA A 23 1.09 11.45 8.63
CA ALA A 23 0.85 11.50 7.19
C ALA A 23 -0.61 11.11 6.84
N PHE A 24 -1.19 10.18 7.61
CA PHE A 24 -2.53 9.61 7.45
C PHE A 24 -3.29 9.57 8.79
N PRO A 25 -3.65 10.72 9.37
CA PRO A 25 -4.29 10.79 10.68
C PRO A 25 -5.71 10.19 10.69
N GLU A 26 -6.35 10.14 9.52
CA GLU A 26 -7.71 9.62 9.32
C GLU A 26 -7.71 8.20 8.72
N ALA A 27 -6.65 7.41 8.97
CA ALA A 27 -6.59 6.03 8.51
C ALA A 27 -7.76 5.21 9.06
N LEU A 28 -8.40 4.43 8.19
CA LEU A 28 -9.53 3.61 8.57
C LEU A 28 -9.05 2.34 9.28
N PRO A 29 -9.74 1.84 10.32
CA PRO A 29 -9.43 0.52 10.87
C PRO A 29 -9.52 -0.54 9.77
N ALA A 30 -8.51 -1.41 9.68
CA ALA A 30 -8.49 -2.49 8.71
C ALA A 30 -9.54 -3.56 9.09
N PRO A 31 -10.62 -3.76 8.31
CA PRO A 31 -11.53 -4.86 8.56
C PRO A 31 -10.85 -6.22 8.31
N PRO A 32 -11.37 -7.33 8.86
CA PRO A 32 -10.80 -8.66 8.66
C PRO A 32 -10.56 -9.02 7.20
N ASP A 33 -11.47 -8.65 6.30
CA ASP A 33 -11.38 -8.95 4.87
C ASP A 33 -10.22 -8.20 4.19
N VAL A 34 -9.89 -6.99 4.64
CA VAL A 34 -8.70 -6.25 4.18
C VAL A 34 -7.44 -7.00 4.62
N MET A 35 -7.37 -7.43 5.88
CA MET A 35 -6.21 -8.19 6.36
C MET A 35 -6.03 -9.50 5.58
N GLN A 36 -7.11 -10.23 5.32
CA GLN A 36 -7.07 -11.48 4.55
C GLN A 36 -6.68 -11.25 3.08
N THR A 37 -7.16 -10.17 2.46
CA THR A 37 -6.87 -9.84 1.06
C THR A 37 -5.41 -9.44 0.85
N PHE A 38 -4.87 -8.61 1.74
CA PHE A 38 -3.54 -8.04 1.57
C PHE A 38 -2.43 -8.88 2.20
N PHE A 39 -2.73 -9.70 3.22
CA PHE A 39 -1.75 -10.57 3.87
C PHE A 39 -2.15 -12.06 3.87
N PRO A 40 -2.54 -12.66 2.72
CA PRO A 40 -3.05 -14.02 2.71
C PRO A 40 -2.00 -15.07 3.08
N ASN A 41 -0.73 -14.83 2.77
CA ASN A 41 0.39 -15.77 2.99
C ASN A 41 1.72 -15.07 3.32
N ILE A 42 1.68 -13.79 3.72
CA ILE A 42 2.86 -13.01 4.07
C ILE A 42 2.74 -12.52 5.51
N PRO A 43 3.85 -12.40 6.25
CA PRO A 43 3.81 -11.81 7.59
C PRO A 43 3.17 -10.42 7.56
N VAL A 44 2.35 -10.14 8.57
CA VAL A 44 1.82 -8.80 8.80
C VAL A 44 2.94 -7.93 9.35
N ALA A 45 3.34 -6.93 8.56
CA ALA A 45 4.34 -5.94 8.93
C ALA A 45 3.81 -4.54 8.63
N THR A 46 4.20 -3.55 9.44
CA THR A 46 3.81 -2.15 9.26
C THR A 46 5.05 -1.24 9.24
N PRO A 47 5.08 -0.19 8.39
CA PRO A 47 4.11 0.12 7.34
C PRO A 47 4.23 -0.85 6.14
N THR A 48 3.14 -1.12 5.45
CA THR A 48 3.14 -1.90 4.19
C THR A 48 2.32 -1.18 3.14
N THR A 49 2.83 -1.15 1.90
CA THR A 49 2.14 -0.51 0.76
C THR A 49 1.83 -1.53 -0.33
N PHE A 50 0.60 -1.48 -0.85
CA PHE A 50 0.15 -2.25 -2.00
C PHE A 50 -0.27 -1.31 -3.14
N LEU A 51 -0.02 -1.75 -4.38
CA LEU A 51 -0.61 -1.16 -5.57
C LEU A 51 -1.83 -1.99 -5.94
N VAL A 52 -2.97 -1.35 -6.13
CA VAL A 52 -4.24 -2.02 -6.43
C VAL A 52 -4.73 -1.60 -7.81
N ASN A 53 -5.01 -2.57 -8.67
CA ASN A 53 -5.72 -2.31 -9.92
C ASN A 53 -7.21 -2.18 -9.62
N VAL A 54 -7.79 -1.00 -9.82
CA VAL A 54 -9.20 -0.73 -9.51
C VAL A 54 -10.20 -1.48 -10.40
N ASN A 55 -9.78 -1.93 -11.59
CA ASN A 55 -10.64 -2.65 -12.52
C ASN A 55 -10.73 -4.14 -12.19
N THR A 56 -9.66 -4.73 -11.64
CA THR A 56 -9.57 -6.17 -11.35
C THR A 56 -9.51 -6.50 -9.86
N LEU A 57 -9.29 -5.49 -9.01
CA LEU A 57 -9.00 -5.58 -7.57
C LEU A 57 -7.75 -6.40 -7.24
N ALA A 58 -6.89 -6.67 -8.22
CA ALA A 58 -5.61 -7.32 -7.98
C ALA A 58 -4.70 -6.40 -7.14
N ALA A 59 -4.20 -6.93 -6.02
CA ALA A 59 -3.34 -6.23 -5.09
C ALA A 59 -1.90 -6.76 -5.19
N TYR A 60 -0.95 -5.85 -5.39
CA TYR A 60 0.45 -6.15 -5.60
C TYR A 60 1.26 -5.54 -4.46
N PRO A 61 1.98 -6.33 -3.65
CA PRO A 61 2.82 -5.79 -2.59
C PRO A 61 3.97 -4.98 -3.20
N ILE A 62 4.09 -3.71 -2.82
CA ILE A 62 5.18 -2.83 -3.26
C ILE A 62 6.31 -2.88 -2.23
N LEU A 63 5.99 -2.66 -0.96
CA LEU A 63 6.97 -2.54 0.13
C LEU A 63 6.39 -3.03 1.46
N GLN A 64 7.25 -3.63 2.27
CA GLN A 64 7.08 -3.77 3.71
C GLN A 64 8.22 -3.04 4.41
N GLY A 65 7.90 -2.17 5.36
CA GLY A 65 8.84 -1.27 6.03
C GLY A 65 8.95 0.11 5.37
N ALA A 66 9.73 0.98 6.02
CA ALA A 66 9.97 2.34 5.54
C ALA A 66 10.96 2.36 4.37
N THR A 67 10.74 3.27 3.41
CA THR A 67 11.64 3.52 2.29
C THR A 67 11.55 5.00 1.87
N ASP A 68 12.52 5.45 1.09
CA ASP A 68 12.47 6.76 0.46
C ASP A 68 11.67 6.74 -0.86
N ALA A 69 11.50 7.93 -1.46
CA ALA A 69 10.73 8.08 -2.69
C ALA A 69 11.34 7.29 -3.87
N GLN A 70 12.66 7.20 -3.94
CA GLN A 70 13.35 6.53 -5.04
C GLN A 70 13.18 5.01 -4.94
N GLY A 71 13.38 4.46 -3.75
CA GLY A 71 13.14 3.04 -3.46
C GLY A 71 11.69 2.65 -3.72
N PHE A 72 10.74 3.53 -3.38
CA PHE A 72 9.34 3.32 -3.71
C PHE A 72 9.09 3.23 -5.21
N MET A 73 9.56 4.21 -5.99
CA MET A 73 9.31 4.24 -7.45
C MET A 73 9.98 3.05 -8.15
N ALA A 74 11.18 2.65 -7.74
CA ALA A 74 11.84 1.47 -8.30
C ALA A 74 11.02 0.18 -8.11
N ARG A 75 10.31 0.04 -6.97
CA ARG A 75 9.41 -1.09 -6.72
C ARG A 75 8.15 -1.01 -7.56
N VAL A 76 7.57 0.17 -7.73
CA VAL A 76 6.42 0.39 -8.61
C VAL A 76 6.76 0.00 -10.05
N ASP A 77 7.90 0.44 -10.57
CA ASP A 77 8.37 0.10 -11.92
C ASP A 77 8.54 -1.42 -12.08
N THR A 78 9.12 -2.09 -11.07
CA THR A 78 9.28 -3.55 -11.06
C THR A 78 7.92 -4.26 -11.17
N VAL A 79 6.92 -3.81 -10.40
CA VAL A 79 5.58 -4.40 -10.43
C VAL A 79 4.91 -4.17 -11.77
N PHE A 80 4.99 -2.97 -12.35
CA PHE A 80 4.44 -2.73 -13.68
C PHE A 80 5.10 -3.58 -14.76
N GLN A 81 6.40 -3.84 -14.67
CA GLN A 81 7.08 -4.74 -15.60
C GLN A 81 6.59 -6.20 -15.50
N MET A 82 6.17 -6.65 -14.32
CA MET A 82 5.62 -7.99 -14.11
C MET A 82 4.16 -8.14 -14.57
N MET A 83 3.46 -7.02 -14.81
CA MET A 83 2.07 -7.01 -15.27
C MET A 83 1.93 -7.14 -16.79
N HIS A 84 3.04 -7.24 -17.52
CA HIS A 84 3.06 -7.45 -18.98
C HIS A 84 2.90 -8.91 -19.38
#